data_AF-A0A352Z1C9-F1
#
_entry.id   AF-A0A352Z1C9-F1
#
_cell.length_a   1.000
_cell.length_b   1.000
_cell.length_c   1.000
_cell.angle_alpha   90.00
_cell.angle_beta   90.00
_cell.angle_gamma   90.00
#
_symmetry.space_group_name_H-M   'P 1'
#
loop_
_entity.id
_entity.type
_entity.pdbx_description
1 polymer ?
#
loop_
_entity_poly.entity_id
_entity_poly.type
_entity_poly.pdbx_seq_one_letter_code
_entity_poly.pdbx_strand_id
1 'polypeptide(L)'
;GREYVFEYLDGYDGPDISRTMPAKIKVFKFDRFPPFFDGLLPEGTQLEGLLKIKKIDSRDYFSQLIAVGEDMVGVVTVKEIVE
;
A
#
# COMPACT_ATOMS: atom_id res chain seq x y z
N GLY A 1 -16.80 -10.44 -1.78
CA GLY A 1 -15.52 -10.06 -2.43
C GLY A 1 -14.59 -9.53 -1.38
N ARG A 2 -13.28 -9.48 -1.64
CA ARG A 2 -12.33 -8.79 -0.74
C ARG A 2 -12.55 -7.28 -0.93
N GLU A 3 -12.98 -6.58 0.11
CA GLU A 3 -13.07 -5.12 0.13
C GLU A 3 -11.78 -4.57 0.77
N TYR A 4 -11.19 -3.55 0.16
CA TYR A 4 -10.05 -2.82 0.71
C TYR A 4 -10.53 -1.49 1.27
N VAL A 5 -10.10 -1.17 2.49
CA VAL A 5 -10.42 0.09 3.16
C VAL A 5 -9.14 0.82 3.47
N PHE A 6 -9.09 2.09 3.10
CA PHE A 6 -8.09 3.02 3.56
C PHE A 6 -8.76 4.13 4.36
N GLU A 7 -8.23 4.40 5.55
CA GLU A 7 -8.76 5.42 6.44
C GLU A 7 -7.63 6.32 6.95
N TYR A 8 -7.86 7.62 6.88
CA TYR A 8 -7.04 8.61 7.56
C TYR A 8 -7.31 8.59 9.05
N LEU A 9 -6.24 8.67 9.85
CA LEU A 9 -6.33 8.79 11.29
C LEU A 9 -7.10 10.06 11.69
N ASP A 10 -7.80 9.98 12.82
CA ASP A 10 -8.43 11.15 13.42
C ASP A 10 -7.40 12.21 13.78
N GLY A 11 -7.66 13.45 13.36
CA GLY A 11 -6.74 14.58 13.56
C GLY A 11 -5.52 14.57 12.63
N TYR A 12 -5.50 13.77 11.55
CA TYR A 12 -4.46 13.84 10.55
C TYR A 12 -4.42 15.22 9.87
N ASP A 13 -3.31 15.95 10.05
CA ASP A 13 -3.07 17.30 9.49
C ASP A 13 -1.89 17.30 8.49
N GLY A 14 -1.54 16.11 7.97
CA GLY A 14 -0.48 15.94 6.99
C GLY A 14 -0.93 16.14 5.54
N PRO A 15 -0.01 16.00 4.57
CA PRO A 15 -0.35 16.08 3.15
C PRO A 15 -1.27 14.93 2.72
N ASP A 16 -2.05 15.17 1.68
CA ASP A 16 -2.81 14.10 1.02
C ASP A 16 -1.85 12.98 0.56
N ILE A 17 -2.26 11.72 0.74
CA ILE A 17 -1.43 10.56 0.38
C ILE A 17 -1.35 10.46 -1.14
N SER A 18 -2.42 10.85 -1.84
CA SER A 18 -2.49 10.97 -3.27
C SER A 18 -3.55 11.99 -3.68
N ARG A 19 -3.46 12.49 -4.92
CA ARG A 19 -4.47 13.42 -5.48
C ARG A 19 -5.86 12.81 -5.59
N THR A 20 -5.96 11.48 -5.64
CA THR A 20 -7.23 10.74 -5.72
C THR A 20 -7.72 10.28 -4.35
N MET A 21 -6.89 10.40 -3.31
CA MET A 21 -7.21 10.05 -1.93
C MET A 21 -6.89 11.21 -0.98
N PRO A 22 -7.65 12.32 -1.02
CA PRO A 22 -7.41 13.45 -0.14
C PRO A 22 -7.90 13.21 1.31
N ALA A 23 -7.20 13.78 2.29
CA ALA A 23 -7.49 13.67 3.72
C ALA A 23 -8.93 14.09 4.10
N LYS A 24 -9.51 15.02 3.34
CA LYS A 24 -10.88 15.53 3.55
C LYS A 24 -12.00 14.47 3.46
N ILE A 25 -11.78 13.36 2.76
CA ILE A 25 -12.81 12.31 2.55
C ILE A 25 -12.76 11.25 3.67
N LYS A 26 -11.68 11.24 4.48
CA LYS A 26 -11.39 10.33 5.61
C LYS A 26 -11.34 8.83 5.26
N VAL A 27 -12.35 8.27 4.59
CA VAL A 27 -12.47 6.84 4.31
C VAL A 27 -12.66 6.57 2.81
N PHE A 28 -11.86 5.64 2.28
CA PHE A 28 -11.92 5.18 0.90
C PHE A 28 -12.12 3.67 0.85
N LYS A 29 -13.02 3.22 -0.02
CA LYS A 29 -13.35 1.80 -0.20
C LYS A 29 -13.11 1.38 -1.64
N PHE A 30 -12.54 0.19 -1.82
CA PHE A 30 -12.23 -0.37 -3.12
C PHE A 30 -12.63 -1.86 -3.18
N ASP A 31 -13.14 -2.27 -4.32
CA ASP A 31 -13.46 -3.66 -4.67
C ASP A 31 -12.25 -4.45 -5.18
N ARG A 32 -11.15 -3.75 -5.43
CA ARG A 32 -9.85 -4.24 -5.87
C ARG A 32 -8.72 -3.57 -5.10
N PHE A 33 -7.50 -4.10 -5.20
CA PHE A 33 -6.35 -3.47 -4.55
C PHE A 33 -6.22 -2.01 -5.00
N PRO A 34 -6.07 -1.03 -4.09
CA PRO A 34 -6.20 0.37 -4.46
C PRO A 34 -5.06 0.79 -5.41
N PRO A 35 -5.35 1.44 -6.54
CA PRO A 35 -4.35 1.73 -7.58
C PRO A 35 -3.15 2.56 -7.09
N PHE A 36 -3.35 3.39 -6.07
CA PHE A 36 -2.25 4.16 -5.48
C PHE A 36 -1.19 3.25 -4.85
N PHE A 37 -1.60 2.24 -4.07
CA PHE A 37 -0.67 1.31 -3.42
C PHE A 37 -0.07 0.31 -4.41
N ASP A 38 -0.82 -0.06 -5.45
CA ASP A 38 -0.30 -0.89 -6.55
C ASP A 38 0.89 -0.19 -7.24
N GLY A 39 0.77 1.11 -7.52
CA GLY A 39 1.83 1.91 -8.11
C GLY A 39 3.04 2.19 -7.20
N LEU A 40 3.00 1.79 -5.92
CA LEU A 40 4.17 1.83 -5.03
C LEU A 40 4.99 0.54 -5.08
N LEU A 41 4.43 -0.55 -5.62
CA LEU A 41 5.14 -1.81 -5.74
C LEU A 41 6.20 -1.70 -6.84
N PRO A 42 7.38 -2.32 -6.66
CA PRO A 42 8.34 -2.47 -7.74
C PRO A 42 7.73 -3.30 -8.87
N GLU A 43 8.29 -3.18 -10.07
CA GLU A 43 7.79 -3.88 -11.25
C GLU A 43 8.87 -4.80 -11.87
N GLY A 44 8.45 -5.71 -12.74
CA GLY A 44 9.34 -6.58 -13.50
C GLY A 44 10.28 -7.43 -12.64
N THR A 45 11.54 -7.54 -13.06
CA THR A 45 12.53 -8.43 -12.42
C THR A 45 12.78 -8.11 -10.94
N GLN A 46 12.66 -6.85 -10.54
CA GLN A 46 12.87 -6.45 -9.13
C GLN A 46 11.77 -7.03 -8.24
N LEU A 47 10.50 -6.95 -8.69
CA LEU A 47 9.36 -7.55 -7.99
C LEU A 47 9.49 -9.06 -7.92
N GLU A 48 9.79 -9.72 -9.05
CA GLU A 48 9.95 -11.17 -9.10
C GLU A 48 11.04 -11.67 -8.15
N GLY A 49 12.15 -10.95 -8.06
CA GLY A 49 13.25 -11.23 -7.13
C GLY A 49 12.80 -11.11 -5.67
N LEU A 50 12.15 -10.00 -5.32
CA LEU A 50 11.62 -9.77 -3.97
C LEU A 50 10.64 -10.87 -3.54
N LEU A 51 9.67 -11.19 -4.41
CA LEU A 51 8.68 -12.23 -4.18
C LEU A 51 9.32 -13.59 -3.92
N LYS A 52 10.32 -13.98 -4.72
CA LYS A 52 11.05 -15.25 -4.55
C LYS A 52 11.85 -15.28 -3.25
N ILE A 53 12.58 -14.20 -2.93
CA ILE A 53 13.41 -14.11 -1.73
C ILE A 53 12.54 -14.18 -0.47
N LYS A 54 11.43 -13.43 -0.45
CA LYS A 54 10.51 -13.36 0.68
C LYS A 54 9.45 -14.46 0.69
N LYS A 55 9.42 -15.32 -0.35
CA LYS A 55 8.42 -16.39 -0.55
C LYS A 55 6.98 -15.89 -0.49
N ILE A 56 6.75 -14.73 -1.09
CA ILE A 56 5.43 -14.09 -1.14
C ILE A 56 4.71 -14.52 -2.42
N ASP A 57 3.42 -14.79 -2.31
CA ASP A 57 2.58 -15.07 -3.49
C ASP A 57 2.36 -13.78 -4.30
N SER A 58 2.48 -13.86 -5.62
CA SER A 58 2.34 -12.69 -6.51
C SER A 58 0.92 -12.11 -6.52
N ARG A 59 -0.08 -12.82 -6.01
CA ARG A 59 -1.46 -12.34 -5.85
C ARG A 59 -1.72 -11.78 -4.45
N ASP A 60 -0.76 -11.89 -3.54
CA ASP A 60 -0.83 -11.30 -2.21
C ASP A 60 -0.22 -9.90 -2.19
N TYR A 61 -1.03 -8.94 -2.64
CA TYR A 61 -0.64 -7.53 -2.74
C TYR A 61 -0.33 -6.88 -1.38
N PHE A 62 -0.98 -7.32 -0.31
CA PHE A 62 -0.67 -6.80 1.03
C PHE A 62 0.69 -7.28 1.50
N SER A 63 0.98 -8.58 1.40
CA SER A 63 2.30 -9.10 1.77
C SER A 63 3.41 -8.45 0.94
N GLN A 64 3.16 -8.20 -0.36
CA GLN A 64 4.06 -7.42 -1.21
C GLN A 64 4.28 -6.01 -0.66
N LEU A 65 3.21 -5.29 -0.35
CA LEU A 65 3.27 -3.93 0.17
C LEU A 65 4.05 -3.85 1.49
N ILE A 66 3.83 -4.78 2.42
CA ILE A 66 4.58 -4.87 3.69
C ILE A 66 6.05 -5.19 3.44
N ALA A 67 6.35 -6.09 2.50
CA ALA A 67 7.73 -6.48 2.22
C ALA A 67 8.57 -5.36 1.57
N VAL A 68 7.94 -4.48 0.79
CA VAL A 68 8.57 -3.28 0.21
C VAL A 68 8.57 -2.13 1.22
N GLY A 69 7.66 -2.13 2.21
CA GLY A 69 7.27 -1.00 3.07
C GLY A 69 8.37 -0.09 3.60
N GLU A 70 9.56 -0.61 3.89
CA GLU A 70 10.71 0.15 4.39
C GLU A 70 11.60 0.78 3.29
N ASP A 71 11.51 0.30 2.05
CA ASP A 71 12.29 0.75 0.88
C ASP A 71 11.34 1.15 -0.28
N MET A 72 10.27 1.86 0.06
CA MET A 72 9.30 2.35 -0.93
C MET A 72 9.83 3.59 -1.66
N VAL A 73 9.47 3.71 -2.94
CA VAL A 73 9.73 4.92 -3.71
C VAL A 73 8.85 6.05 -3.21
N GLY A 74 9.45 7.18 -2.82
CA GLY A 74 8.75 8.40 -2.41
C GLY A 74 8.84 8.70 -0.92
N VAL A 75 7.79 9.32 -0.37
CA VAL A 75 7.70 9.76 1.05
C VAL A 75 6.69 8.94 1.85
N VAL A 76 6.34 7.75 1.35
CA VAL A 76 5.36 6.85 1.98
C VAL A 76 6.09 5.63 2.52
N THR A 77 5.70 5.21 3.72
CA THR A 77 6.20 4.00 4.37
C THR A 77 5.00 3.20 4.83
N VAL A 78 5.03 1.89 4.60
CA VAL A 78 3.97 0.98 5.05
C VAL A 78 4.56 0.04 6.08
N LYS A 79 3.89 -0.10 7.22
CA LYS A 79 4.27 -1.00 8.31
C LYS A 79 3.07 -1.80 8.76
N GLU A 80 3.33 -3.03 9.16
CA GLU A 80 2.34 -3.83 9.87
C GLU A 80 2.05 -3.16 11.23
N ILE A 81 0.76 -3.06 11.57
CA ILE A 81 0.34 -2.62 12.90
C ILE A 81 0.42 -3.85 13.80
N VAL A 82 1.41 -3.87 14.69
CA VAL A 82 1.54 -4.90 15.72
C VAL A 82 0.74 -4.40 16.93
N GLU A 83 -0.35 -5.10 17.26
CA GLU A 83 -1.09 -4.90 18.52
C GLU A 83 -0.29 -5.42 19.73
#